data_AF-A0A7J8K2M9-F1
#
_entry.id   AF-A0A7J8K2M9-F1
#
_cell.length_a   1.000
_cell.length_b   1.000
_cell.length_c   1.000
_cell.angle_alpha   90.00
_cell.angle_beta   90.00
_cell.angle_gamma   90.00
#
_symmetry.space_group_name_H-M   'P 1'
#
loop_
_entity.id
_entity.type
_entity.pdbx_description
1 polymer ?
#
loop_
_entity_poly.entity_id
_entity_poly.type
_entity_poly.pdbx_seq_one_letter_code
_entity_poly.pdbx_strand_id
1 'polypeptide(L)'
;MARSGWGPPRLDGFILTERLGSGTYATVYKAYAKKDTREVVAIKCVAKKSLNKASVENLLTEIEILKGIQHPHIVQLKDFQWDSDNIYLIMEFCAGGDLSRFIHTRRILPEKVARVFMQQLASALKFLHERNISHLDLKPQNILLSSLEKPHLKLADFGFSQHMSPWDEKHVLRGSPLYMAPEMVCQRQYDARVDLWSVGVILYEALFGQPPFASRSFSELEEKIRSNRVIELPLRPQLSRDCRDLLRRLLERDPGHRISFQDFFAHPWVDLEHMPSGESLARATTLVVQAVKKDREGDAAAALSLYCKALDFFVPALHYEVDAQRKEAIKAKVGQYVSRAEELKAIVSSNRALLRQEASAQDLLKEMARDKPRLLAALEVASAAMAKEEEAGREQDALDLYQHSLGELLLVLAGEPPGRRRELLHTEVQNLMARAEYLKEQVKMRESHWEADTLDKEGLLESVRSSCTLQ
;
A
#
# COMPACT_ATOMS: atom_id res chain seq x y z
N MET A 1 -31.37 48.23 -28.86
CA MET A 1 -30.91 47.88 -27.50
C MET A 1 -31.81 46.77 -26.96
N ALA A 2 -31.31 45.55 -26.87
CA ALA A 2 -31.95 44.46 -26.12
C ALA A 2 -30.81 43.63 -25.50
N ARG A 3 -30.62 43.76 -24.19
CA ARG A 3 -29.61 43.00 -23.44
C ARG A 3 -30.17 41.60 -23.21
N SER A 4 -29.62 40.60 -23.89
CA SER A 4 -29.86 39.19 -23.57
C SER A 4 -29.33 38.89 -22.15
N GLY A 5 -30.15 38.25 -21.32
CA GLY A 5 -29.89 38.02 -19.91
C GLY A 5 -28.62 37.20 -19.67
N TRP A 6 -27.59 37.86 -19.13
CA TRP A 6 -26.28 37.30 -18.80
C TRP A 6 -26.14 36.92 -17.30
N GLY A 7 -27.25 36.53 -16.66
CA GLY A 7 -27.26 36.05 -15.29
C GLY A 7 -27.14 34.52 -15.22
N PRO A 8 -26.52 33.95 -14.17
CA PRO A 8 -26.58 32.51 -13.94
C PRO A 8 -28.05 32.05 -13.81
N PRO A 9 -28.37 30.79 -14.16
CA PRO A 9 -29.72 30.27 -14.02
C PRO A 9 -30.18 30.34 -12.56
N ARG A 10 -31.49 30.55 -12.37
CA ARG A 10 -32.09 30.53 -11.03
C ARG A 10 -32.45 29.09 -10.70
N LEU A 11 -31.89 28.57 -9.61
CA LEU A 11 -32.21 27.26 -9.09
C LEU A 11 -32.83 27.38 -7.70
N ASP A 12 -33.90 26.63 -7.46
CA ASP A 12 -34.51 26.58 -6.14
C ASP A 12 -33.55 25.94 -5.12
N GLY A 13 -33.55 26.45 -3.90
CA GLY A 13 -32.64 25.99 -2.85
C GLY A 13 -31.19 26.48 -2.95
N PHE A 14 -30.73 27.06 -4.07
CA PHE A 14 -29.32 27.48 -4.25
C PHE A 14 -29.16 28.90 -4.78
N ILE A 15 -28.02 29.53 -4.44
CA ILE A 15 -27.58 30.83 -4.99
C ILE A 15 -26.31 30.59 -5.80
N LEU A 16 -26.43 30.63 -7.13
CA LEU A 16 -25.29 30.51 -8.04
C LEU A 16 -24.48 31.82 -8.03
N THR A 17 -23.16 31.68 -7.98
CA THR A 17 -22.23 32.81 -7.83
C THR A 17 -21.23 32.85 -8.99
N GLU A 18 -20.09 32.18 -8.85
CA GLU A 18 -18.99 32.20 -9.81
C GLU A 18 -19.13 31.07 -10.85
N ARG A 19 -18.79 31.34 -12.11
CA ARG A 19 -18.63 30.29 -13.13
C ARG A 19 -17.27 29.62 -12.94
N LEU A 20 -17.28 28.33 -12.61
CA LEU A 20 -16.08 27.52 -12.37
C LEU A 20 -15.51 26.93 -13.66
N GLY A 21 -16.37 26.61 -14.63
CA GLY A 21 -15.95 25.97 -15.87
C GLY A 21 -17.02 26.01 -16.95
N SER A 22 -16.60 25.77 -18.18
CA SER A 22 -17.48 25.61 -19.33
C SER A 22 -16.98 24.53 -20.26
N GLY A 23 -17.85 23.59 -20.59
CA GLY A 23 -17.66 22.64 -21.68
C GLY A 23 -18.60 22.95 -22.84
N THR A 24 -18.61 22.05 -23.82
CA THR A 24 -19.45 22.13 -25.02
C THR A 24 -20.95 22.12 -24.70
N TYR A 25 -21.36 21.35 -23.68
CA TYR A 25 -22.79 21.12 -23.36
C TYR A 25 -23.19 21.59 -21.97
N ALA A 26 -22.22 21.94 -21.12
CA ALA A 26 -22.46 22.22 -19.72
C ALA A 26 -21.66 23.43 -19.23
N THR A 27 -22.25 24.19 -18.32
CA THR A 27 -21.56 25.23 -17.55
C THR A 27 -21.62 24.89 -16.08
N VAL A 28 -20.49 24.98 -15.38
CA VAL A 28 -20.41 24.67 -13.95
C VAL A 28 -20.34 25.96 -13.16
N TYR A 29 -21.19 26.11 -12.16
CA TYR A 29 -21.22 27.26 -11.26
C TYR A 29 -20.94 26.84 -9.82
N LYS A 30 -20.23 27.67 -9.08
CA LYS A 30 -20.19 27.62 -7.62
C LYS A 30 -21.52 28.10 -7.08
N ALA A 31 -22.07 27.41 -6.09
CA ALA A 31 -23.29 27.84 -5.43
C ALA A 31 -23.26 27.61 -3.92
N TYR A 32 -24.11 28.34 -3.23
CA TYR A 32 -24.36 28.21 -1.79
C TYR A 32 -25.80 27.77 -1.56
N ALA A 33 -26.04 26.85 -0.62
CA ALA A 33 -27.40 26.49 -0.24
C ALA A 33 -28.09 27.68 0.44
N LYS A 34 -29.35 27.96 0.07
CA LYS A 34 -30.15 29.04 0.66
C LYS A 34 -30.44 28.81 2.15
N LYS A 35 -30.53 27.53 2.57
CA LYS A 35 -30.81 27.13 3.96
C LYS A 35 -29.55 27.11 4.83
N ASP A 36 -28.38 26.89 4.24
CA ASP A 36 -27.09 26.91 4.92
C ASP A 36 -26.03 27.49 3.99
N THR A 37 -25.65 28.74 4.23
CA THR A 37 -24.63 29.43 3.43
C THR A 37 -23.22 28.89 3.66
N ARG A 38 -23.02 27.99 4.63
CA ARG A 38 -21.73 27.26 4.79
C ARG A 38 -21.64 26.06 3.86
N GLU A 39 -22.77 25.56 3.36
CA GLU A 39 -22.77 24.49 2.37
C GLU A 39 -22.47 25.04 0.98
N VAL A 40 -21.26 24.75 0.50
CA VAL A 40 -20.78 25.11 -0.84
C VAL A 40 -20.89 23.89 -1.77
N VAL A 41 -21.39 24.12 -2.99
CA VAL A 41 -21.57 23.09 -4.02
C VAL A 41 -21.09 23.58 -5.39
N ALA A 42 -20.83 22.63 -6.29
CA ALA A 42 -20.62 22.89 -7.72
C ALA A 42 -21.84 22.39 -8.50
N ILE A 43 -22.47 23.23 -9.31
CA ILE A 43 -23.69 22.91 -10.06
C ILE A 43 -23.36 22.88 -11.55
N LYS A 44 -23.33 21.68 -12.13
CA LYS A 44 -23.19 21.47 -13.58
C LYS A 44 -24.56 21.63 -14.23
N CYS A 45 -24.73 22.71 -14.97
CA CYS A 45 -25.95 23.09 -15.67
C CYS A 45 -25.86 22.64 -17.13
N VAL A 46 -26.79 21.79 -17.56
CA VAL A 46 -26.86 21.23 -18.92
C VAL A 46 -28.15 21.70 -19.58
N ALA A 47 -28.05 22.39 -20.72
CA ALA A 47 -29.23 22.88 -21.42
C ALA A 47 -29.92 21.75 -22.19
N LYS A 48 -31.21 21.50 -21.93
CA LYS A 48 -31.99 20.43 -22.56
C LYS A 48 -32.00 20.54 -24.08
N LYS A 49 -32.08 21.77 -24.60
CA LYS A 49 -32.03 22.07 -26.04
C LYS A 49 -30.72 21.70 -26.74
N SER A 50 -29.62 21.51 -25.99
CA SER A 50 -28.33 21.11 -26.56
C SER A 50 -28.13 19.59 -26.61
N LEU A 51 -29.07 18.81 -26.09
CA LEU A 51 -28.95 17.36 -26.01
C LEU A 51 -29.58 16.70 -27.24
N ASN A 52 -28.79 15.88 -27.93
CA ASN A 52 -29.31 14.89 -28.87
C ASN A 52 -29.62 13.57 -28.12
N LYS A 53 -30.21 12.59 -28.82
CA LYS A 53 -30.58 11.29 -28.21
C LYS A 53 -29.41 10.61 -27.49
N ALA A 54 -28.23 10.56 -28.11
CA ALA A 54 -27.05 9.94 -27.52
C ALA A 54 -26.52 10.72 -26.29
N SER A 55 -26.58 12.05 -26.32
CA SER A 55 -26.22 12.90 -25.17
C SER A 55 -27.19 12.74 -24.01
N VAL A 56 -28.49 12.52 -24.27
CA VAL A 56 -29.46 12.19 -23.22
C VAL A 56 -29.14 10.84 -22.59
N GLU A 57 -28.88 9.81 -23.39
CA GLU A 57 -28.51 8.48 -22.89
C GLU A 57 -27.23 8.54 -22.03
N ASN A 58 -26.17 9.22 -22.51
CA ASN A 58 -24.95 9.42 -21.72
C ASN A 58 -25.21 10.17 -20.40
N LEU A 59 -26.07 11.19 -20.41
CA LEU A 59 -26.42 11.94 -19.19
C LEU A 59 -27.18 11.07 -18.18
N LEU A 60 -28.11 10.24 -18.65
CA LEU A 60 -28.84 9.31 -17.79
C LEU A 60 -27.89 8.27 -17.17
N THR A 61 -26.95 7.73 -17.95
CA THR A 61 -25.89 6.85 -17.45
C THR A 61 -24.99 7.57 -16.45
N GLU A 62 -24.58 8.82 -16.71
CA GLU A 62 -23.78 9.62 -15.78
C GLU A 62 -24.50 9.78 -14.42
N ILE A 63 -25.79 10.13 -14.43
CA ILE A 63 -26.60 10.28 -13.21
C ILE A 63 -26.74 8.94 -12.47
N GLU A 64 -27.01 7.86 -13.20
CA GLU A 64 -27.18 6.52 -12.62
C GLU A 64 -25.90 6.04 -11.93
N ILE A 65 -24.75 6.13 -12.61
CA ILE A 65 -23.43 5.83 -12.04
C ILE A 65 -23.18 6.70 -10.81
N LEU A 66 -23.32 8.02 -10.92
CA LEU A 66 -23.01 8.96 -9.83
C LEU A 66 -23.91 8.78 -8.60
N LYS A 67 -25.16 8.35 -8.78
CA LYS A 67 -26.06 8.02 -7.66
C LYS A 67 -25.65 6.75 -6.91
N GLY A 68 -25.04 5.79 -7.62
CA GLY A 68 -24.65 4.49 -7.07
C GLY A 68 -23.28 4.47 -6.39
N ILE A 69 -22.52 5.57 -6.43
CA ILE A 69 -21.14 5.60 -5.95
C ILE A 69 -20.90 6.64 -4.86
N GLN A 70 -20.13 6.25 -3.85
CA GLN A 70 -19.61 7.13 -2.82
C GLN A 70 -18.20 6.67 -2.44
N HIS A 71 -17.21 7.55 -2.64
CA HIS A 71 -15.81 7.24 -2.38
C HIS A 71 -15.05 8.53 -2.04
N PRO A 72 -14.10 8.55 -1.07
CA PRO A 72 -13.38 9.76 -0.67
C PRO A 72 -12.66 10.47 -1.83
N HIS A 73 -12.21 9.70 -2.82
CA HIS A 73 -11.50 10.17 -4.01
C HIS A 73 -12.36 10.28 -5.28
N ILE A 74 -13.68 10.37 -5.13
CA ILE A 74 -14.62 10.66 -6.23
C ILE A 74 -15.49 11.84 -5.80
N VAL A 75 -15.77 12.77 -6.71
CA VAL A 75 -16.69 13.89 -6.47
C VAL A 75 -18.09 13.35 -6.26
N GLN A 76 -18.68 13.64 -5.10
CA GLN A 76 -20.03 13.15 -4.78
C GLN A 76 -21.10 13.95 -5.53
N LEU A 77 -22.06 13.25 -6.13
CA LEU A 77 -23.34 13.83 -6.53
C LEU A 77 -24.23 13.95 -5.28
N LYS A 78 -24.52 15.18 -4.87
CA LYS A 78 -25.35 15.47 -3.70
C LYS A 78 -26.84 15.44 -4.02
N ASP A 79 -27.21 16.01 -5.16
CA ASP A 79 -28.60 16.12 -5.60
C ASP A 79 -28.68 16.29 -7.12
N PHE A 80 -29.85 16.08 -7.68
CA PHE A 80 -30.14 16.24 -9.11
C PHE A 80 -31.51 16.90 -9.30
N GLN A 81 -31.55 18.00 -10.05
CA GLN A 81 -32.76 18.78 -10.31
C GLN A 81 -32.91 19.11 -11.79
N TRP A 82 -34.10 19.55 -12.20
CA TRP A 82 -34.36 20.03 -13.55
C TRP A 82 -35.48 21.07 -13.55
N ASP A 83 -35.49 21.94 -14.57
CA ASP A 83 -36.59 22.87 -14.85
C ASP A 83 -37.07 22.71 -16.32
N SER A 84 -37.76 23.69 -16.88
CA SER A 84 -38.21 23.65 -18.29
C SER A 84 -37.06 23.55 -19.29
N ASP A 85 -35.91 24.15 -18.99
CA ASP A 85 -34.85 24.44 -19.95
C ASP A 85 -33.54 23.71 -19.67
N ASN A 86 -33.30 23.34 -18.41
CA ASN A 86 -32.01 22.87 -17.92
C ASN A 86 -32.13 21.66 -16.99
N ILE A 87 -31.01 20.96 -16.90
CA ILE A 87 -30.74 19.88 -15.96
C ILE A 87 -29.57 20.31 -15.07
N TYR A 88 -29.67 20.04 -13.77
CA TYR A 88 -28.73 20.49 -12.75
C TYR A 88 -28.18 19.30 -11.95
N LEU A 89 -26.88 19.03 -12.10
CA LEU A 89 -26.15 18.08 -11.26
C LEU A 89 -25.49 18.87 -10.13
N ILE A 90 -25.95 18.66 -8.90
CA ILE A 90 -25.45 19.36 -7.70
C ILE A 90 -24.40 18.48 -7.05
N MET A 91 -23.15 18.93 -7.11
CA MET A 91 -21.97 18.13 -6.77
C MET A 91 -21.20 18.74 -5.59
N GLU A 92 -20.40 17.92 -4.93
CA GLU A 92 -19.39 18.35 -3.97
C GLU A 92 -18.46 19.41 -4.58
N PHE A 93 -18.25 20.51 -3.85
CA PHE A 93 -17.34 21.56 -4.28
C PHE A 93 -15.89 21.24 -3.89
N CYS A 94 -14.99 21.24 -4.87
CA CYS A 94 -13.55 21.05 -4.68
C CYS A 94 -12.82 22.39 -4.80
N ALA A 95 -12.32 22.93 -3.68
CA ALA A 95 -11.79 24.29 -3.62
C ALA A 95 -10.36 24.46 -4.19
N GLY A 96 -9.62 23.36 -4.37
CA GLY A 96 -8.24 23.36 -4.85
C GLY A 96 -8.08 23.48 -6.38
N GLY A 97 -9.19 23.50 -7.13
CA GLY A 97 -9.16 23.48 -8.60
C GLY A 97 -8.80 22.11 -9.15
N ASP A 98 -8.32 22.06 -10.40
CA ASP A 98 -7.96 20.82 -11.09
C ASP A 98 -6.46 20.50 -11.03
N LEU A 99 -6.12 19.22 -11.19
CA LEU A 99 -4.76 18.70 -11.17
C LEU A 99 -3.93 19.23 -12.34
N SER A 100 -4.54 19.55 -13.49
CA SER A 100 -3.81 20.12 -14.63
C SER A 100 -3.18 21.45 -14.24
N ARG A 101 -3.96 22.39 -13.69
CA ARG A 101 -3.45 23.67 -13.19
C ARG A 101 -2.42 23.47 -12.08
N PHE A 102 -2.63 22.49 -11.21
CA PHE A 102 -1.70 22.19 -10.12
C PHE A 102 -0.32 21.74 -10.63
N ILE A 103 -0.26 20.88 -11.65
CA ILE A 103 0.98 20.43 -12.30
C ILE A 103 1.63 21.62 -13.03
N HIS A 104 0.90 22.31 -13.90
CA HIS A 104 1.46 23.38 -14.75
C HIS A 104 2.04 24.54 -13.93
N THR A 105 1.38 24.94 -12.84
CA THR A 105 1.90 25.99 -11.95
C THR A 105 3.19 25.60 -11.22
N ARG A 106 3.46 24.30 -11.08
CA ARG A 106 4.68 23.74 -10.47
C ARG A 106 5.68 23.22 -11.51
N ARG A 107 5.32 23.23 -12.79
CA ARG A 107 6.01 22.62 -13.94
C ARG A 107 6.08 21.09 -13.88
N ILE A 108 6.56 20.53 -12.77
CA ILE A 108 6.62 19.09 -12.50
C ILE A 108 6.33 18.82 -11.03
N LEU A 109 5.87 17.62 -10.70
CA LEU A 109 5.69 17.14 -9.34
C LEU A 109 6.86 16.22 -8.94
N PRO A 110 7.45 16.40 -7.75
CA PRO A 110 8.38 15.42 -7.21
C PRO A 110 7.75 14.04 -7.11
N GLU A 111 8.53 12.98 -7.35
CA GLU A 111 8.04 11.59 -7.36
C GLU A 111 7.24 11.24 -6.08
N LYS A 112 7.68 11.72 -4.92
CA LYS A 112 6.97 11.51 -3.65
C LYS A 112 5.55 12.09 -3.65
N VAL A 113 5.34 13.26 -4.26
CA VAL A 113 4.02 13.89 -4.37
C VAL A 113 3.17 13.15 -5.41
N ALA A 114 3.77 12.80 -6.55
CA ALA A 114 3.10 12.02 -7.59
C ALA A 114 2.64 10.65 -7.07
N ARG A 115 3.44 9.99 -6.21
CA ARG A 115 3.09 8.71 -5.58
C ARG A 115 1.83 8.81 -4.73
N VAL A 116 1.73 9.82 -3.86
CA VAL A 116 0.53 10.04 -3.03
C VAL A 116 -0.71 10.23 -3.91
N PHE A 117 -0.59 11.03 -4.97
CA PHE A 117 -1.67 11.25 -5.93
C PHE A 117 -2.07 9.97 -6.67
N MET A 118 -1.11 9.19 -7.13
CA MET A 118 -1.41 7.93 -7.82
C MET A 118 -2.03 6.89 -6.90
N GLN A 119 -1.65 6.85 -5.62
CA GLN A 119 -2.28 5.97 -4.63
C GLN A 119 -3.77 6.33 -4.44
N GLN A 120 -4.09 7.62 -4.33
CA GLN A 120 -5.47 8.12 -4.23
C GLN A 120 -6.29 7.82 -5.50
N LEU A 121 -5.69 8.04 -6.68
CA LEU A 121 -6.33 7.73 -7.97
C LEU A 121 -6.55 6.22 -8.13
N ALA A 122 -5.56 5.40 -7.79
CA ALA A 122 -5.65 3.95 -7.84
C ALA A 122 -6.74 3.41 -6.90
N SER A 123 -6.89 4.00 -5.72
CA SER A 123 -7.98 3.68 -4.78
C SER A 123 -9.36 3.96 -5.39
N ALA A 124 -9.56 5.13 -6.01
CA ALA A 124 -10.81 5.42 -6.73
C ALA A 124 -11.03 4.45 -7.90
N LEU A 125 -9.98 4.14 -8.66
CA LEU A 125 -10.07 3.28 -9.84
C LEU A 125 -10.37 1.83 -9.47
N LYS A 126 -9.82 1.33 -8.36
CA LYS A 126 -10.16 0.01 -7.80
C LYS A 126 -11.63 -0.07 -7.44
N PHE A 127 -12.15 0.93 -6.73
CA PHE A 127 -13.56 1.01 -6.36
C PHE A 127 -14.50 0.97 -7.58
N LEU A 128 -14.15 1.66 -8.67
CA LEU A 128 -14.91 1.67 -9.92
C LEU A 128 -14.79 0.33 -10.66
N HIS A 129 -13.58 -0.21 -10.76
CA HIS A 129 -13.31 -1.48 -11.45
C HIS A 129 -14.07 -2.65 -10.81
N GLU A 130 -14.13 -2.73 -9.48
CA GLU A 130 -14.92 -3.73 -8.75
C GLU A 130 -16.44 -3.65 -9.01
N ARG A 131 -16.91 -2.50 -9.53
CA ARG A 131 -18.31 -2.25 -9.92
C ARG A 131 -18.51 -2.32 -11.43
N ASN A 132 -17.51 -2.77 -12.19
CA ASN A 132 -17.51 -2.77 -13.64
C ASN A 132 -17.75 -1.38 -14.24
N ILE A 133 -17.23 -0.31 -13.62
CA ILE A 133 -17.36 1.05 -14.16
C ILE A 133 -16.00 1.48 -14.73
N SER A 134 -15.99 1.85 -16.00
CA SER A 134 -14.83 2.48 -16.67
C SER A 134 -15.10 3.97 -16.83
N HIS A 135 -14.09 4.80 -16.53
CA HIS A 135 -14.23 6.26 -16.60
C HIS A 135 -14.15 6.80 -18.02
N LEU A 136 -13.20 6.29 -18.83
CA LEU A 136 -13.01 6.56 -20.26
C LEU A 136 -12.58 7.99 -20.67
N ASP A 137 -12.50 8.93 -19.72
CA ASP A 137 -11.92 10.27 -19.94
C ASP A 137 -11.04 10.72 -18.76
N LEU A 138 -10.16 9.82 -18.28
CA LEU A 138 -9.19 10.16 -17.24
C LEU A 138 -8.15 11.15 -17.78
N LYS A 139 -8.10 12.33 -17.16
CA LYS A 139 -7.14 13.39 -17.47
C LYS A 139 -6.99 14.35 -16.28
N PRO A 140 -5.91 15.12 -16.15
CA PRO A 140 -5.71 16.02 -15.02
C PRO A 140 -6.79 17.09 -14.86
N GLN A 141 -7.50 17.48 -15.93
CA GLN A 141 -8.63 18.42 -15.84
C GLN A 141 -9.87 17.82 -15.15
N ASN A 142 -10.02 16.49 -15.20
CA ASN A 142 -11.11 15.74 -14.57
C ASN A 142 -10.73 15.22 -13.17
N ILE A 143 -9.56 15.59 -12.65
CA ILE A 143 -9.11 15.23 -11.31
C ILE A 143 -9.03 16.53 -10.51
N LEU A 144 -9.97 16.71 -9.59
CA LEU A 144 -10.07 17.90 -8.75
C LEU A 144 -9.32 17.73 -7.44
N LEU A 145 -9.01 18.85 -6.79
CA LEU A 145 -8.33 18.92 -5.50
C LEU A 145 -9.30 19.50 -4.47
N SER A 146 -9.46 18.82 -3.34
CA SER A 146 -10.29 19.29 -2.22
C SER A 146 -9.88 20.68 -1.70
N SER A 147 -8.56 20.92 -1.58
CA SER A 147 -7.95 22.15 -1.05
C SER A 147 -6.65 22.47 -1.79
N LEU A 148 -6.04 23.63 -1.54
CA LEU A 148 -4.68 23.95 -2.03
C LEU A 148 -3.58 23.41 -1.11
N GLU A 149 -3.86 23.36 0.20
CA GLU A 149 -2.95 22.84 1.21
C GLU A 149 -3.28 21.38 1.51
N LYS A 150 -2.32 20.48 1.30
CA LYS A 150 -2.48 19.02 1.47
C LYS A 150 -3.70 18.49 0.72
N PRO A 151 -3.76 18.65 -0.61
CA PRO A 151 -4.92 18.28 -1.40
C PRO A 151 -5.18 16.77 -1.36
N HIS A 152 -6.45 16.41 -1.20
CA HIS A 152 -6.96 15.09 -1.59
C HIS A 152 -7.54 15.18 -3.01
N LEU A 153 -7.16 14.25 -3.88
CA LEU A 153 -7.70 14.13 -5.22
C LEU A 153 -9.13 13.62 -5.19
N LYS A 154 -9.95 14.12 -6.12
CA LYS A 154 -11.31 13.68 -6.38
C LYS A 154 -11.55 13.56 -7.88
N LEU A 155 -11.83 12.36 -8.34
CA LEU A 155 -12.20 12.09 -9.73
C LEU A 155 -13.57 12.70 -10.04
N ALA A 156 -13.67 13.41 -11.16
CA ALA A 156 -14.85 14.16 -11.58
C ALA A 156 -15.19 13.87 -13.06
N ASP A 157 -16.38 14.31 -13.47
CA ASP A 157 -16.89 14.27 -14.85
C ASP A 157 -17.04 12.86 -15.45
N PHE A 158 -18.11 12.18 -15.05
CA PHE A 158 -18.46 10.83 -15.50
C PHE A 158 -19.27 10.82 -16.81
N GLY A 159 -19.28 11.92 -17.56
CA GLY A 159 -20.10 12.06 -18.78
C GLY A 159 -19.74 11.09 -19.92
N PHE A 160 -18.54 10.47 -19.87
CA PHE A 160 -18.13 9.42 -20.80
C PHE A 160 -18.17 8.02 -20.20
N SER A 161 -18.37 7.89 -18.89
CA SER A 161 -18.26 6.64 -18.16
C SER A 161 -19.32 5.63 -18.58
N GLN A 162 -18.99 4.35 -18.44
CA GLN A 162 -19.84 3.24 -18.87
C GLN A 162 -19.69 2.06 -17.91
N HIS A 163 -20.76 1.26 -17.81
CA HIS A 163 -20.65 -0.10 -17.29
C HIS A 163 -19.95 -0.99 -18.33
N MET A 164 -18.86 -1.63 -17.91
CA MET A 164 -17.98 -2.49 -18.71
C MET A 164 -17.52 -3.67 -17.87
N SER A 165 -18.12 -4.83 -18.12
CA SER A 165 -17.64 -6.11 -17.62
C SER A 165 -16.32 -6.50 -18.33
N PRO A 166 -15.53 -7.45 -17.79
CA PRO A 166 -14.30 -7.90 -18.44
C PRO A 166 -14.47 -8.46 -19.87
N TRP A 167 -15.69 -8.86 -20.22
CA TRP A 167 -16.06 -9.41 -21.53
C TRP A 167 -16.56 -8.35 -22.53
N ASP A 168 -16.78 -7.12 -22.06
CA ASP A 168 -17.37 -6.06 -22.87
C ASP A 168 -16.30 -5.35 -23.71
N GLU A 169 -16.62 -5.18 -24.99
CA GLU A 169 -15.82 -4.39 -25.92
C GLU A 169 -16.63 -3.19 -26.43
N LYS A 170 -15.95 -2.06 -26.63
CA LYS A 170 -16.56 -0.83 -27.14
C LYS A 170 -15.87 -0.35 -28.41
N HIS A 171 -16.64 0.30 -29.27
CA HIS A 171 -16.17 0.77 -30.59
C HIS A 171 -16.28 2.29 -30.79
N VAL A 172 -17.05 2.97 -29.95
CA VAL A 172 -17.25 4.43 -30.04
C VAL A 172 -16.06 5.13 -29.40
N LEU A 173 -15.41 6.03 -30.14
CA LEU A 173 -14.30 6.84 -29.63
C LEU A 173 -14.81 7.81 -28.55
N ARG A 174 -14.21 7.77 -27.35
CA ARG A 174 -14.57 8.60 -26.19
C ARG A 174 -13.31 9.12 -25.50
N GLY A 175 -13.40 10.30 -24.90
CA GLY A 175 -12.33 10.91 -24.11
C GLY A 175 -11.53 12.00 -24.84
N SER A 176 -10.34 12.28 -24.33
CA SER A 176 -9.48 13.37 -24.79
C SER A 176 -8.23 12.85 -25.53
N PRO A 177 -7.94 13.28 -26.78
CA PRO A 177 -6.92 12.66 -27.64
C PRO A 177 -5.51 12.48 -27.06
N LEU A 178 -5.06 13.38 -26.18
CA LEU A 178 -3.73 13.28 -25.55
C LEU A 178 -3.63 12.17 -24.49
N TYR A 179 -4.76 11.67 -23.99
CA TYR A 179 -4.85 10.69 -22.90
C TYR A 179 -5.47 9.37 -23.37
N MET A 180 -6.07 9.34 -24.57
CA MET A 180 -6.63 8.13 -25.16
C MET A 180 -5.56 7.05 -25.39
N ALA A 181 -5.93 5.80 -25.13
CA ALA A 181 -5.09 4.66 -25.43
C ALA A 181 -4.98 4.43 -26.95
N PRO A 182 -3.84 3.96 -27.47
CA PRO A 182 -3.62 3.79 -28.91
C PRO A 182 -4.66 2.90 -29.59
N GLU A 183 -5.10 1.83 -28.94
CA GLU A 183 -6.10 0.89 -29.46
C GLU A 183 -7.46 1.55 -29.73
N MET A 184 -7.84 2.59 -28.96
CA MET A 184 -9.09 3.33 -29.19
C MET A 184 -9.08 4.03 -30.55
N VAL A 185 -7.90 4.49 -30.99
CA VAL A 185 -7.72 5.23 -32.26
C VAL A 185 -7.37 4.29 -33.41
N CYS A 186 -6.51 3.30 -33.16
CA CYS A 186 -5.94 2.42 -34.17
C CYS A 186 -6.86 1.24 -34.50
N GLN A 187 -7.42 0.58 -33.49
CA GLN A 187 -8.20 -0.66 -33.65
C GLN A 187 -9.70 -0.40 -33.60
N ARG A 188 -10.14 0.69 -32.96
CA ARG A 188 -11.56 1.03 -32.73
C ARG A 188 -12.33 -0.10 -32.02
N GLN A 189 -11.63 -0.83 -31.17
CA GLN A 189 -12.13 -1.88 -30.31
C GLN A 189 -11.25 -1.86 -29.06
N TYR A 190 -11.87 -1.72 -27.89
CA TYR A 190 -11.14 -1.55 -26.64
C TYR A 190 -11.98 -2.02 -25.44
N ASP A 191 -11.28 -2.30 -24.34
CA ASP A 191 -11.87 -2.68 -23.05
C ASP A 191 -11.47 -1.69 -21.94
N ALA A 192 -11.73 -2.03 -20.68
CA ALA A 192 -11.46 -1.17 -19.53
C ALA A 192 -9.97 -0.81 -19.33
N ARG A 193 -9.01 -1.54 -19.94
CA ARG A 193 -7.56 -1.29 -19.80
C ARG A 193 -7.11 0.04 -20.42
N VAL A 194 -7.98 0.73 -21.17
CA VAL A 194 -7.73 2.10 -21.65
C VAL A 194 -7.58 3.11 -20.51
N ASP A 195 -8.25 2.87 -19.37
CA ASP A 195 -8.10 3.73 -18.19
C ASP A 195 -6.68 3.61 -17.60
N LEU A 196 -6.06 2.41 -17.64
CA LEU A 196 -4.68 2.21 -17.18
C LEU A 196 -3.67 2.97 -18.04
N TRP A 197 -3.87 3.02 -19.37
CA TRP A 197 -3.06 3.87 -20.23
C TRP A 197 -3.18 5.34 -19.83
N SER A 198 -4.42 5.81 -19.61
CA SER A 198 -4.69 7.19 -19.22
C SER A 198 -4.04 7.55 -17.88
N VAL A 199 -4.04 6.63 -16.91
CA VAL A 199 -3.27 6.76 -15.64
C VAL A 199 -1.78 6.89 -15.91
N GLY A 200 -1.22 6.09 -16.82
CA GLY A 200 0.17 6.21 -17.25
C GLY A 200 0.50 7.58 -17.83
N VAL A 201 -0.38 8.13 -18.66
CA VAL A 201 -0.22 9.49 -19.24
C VAL A 201 -0.26 10.55 -18.14
N ILE A 202 -1.19 10.45 -17.18
CA ILE A 202 -1.30 11.37 -16.04
C ILE A 202 -0.03 11.33 -15.19
N LEU A 203 0.49 10.14 -14.88
CA LEU A 203 1.73 10.00 -14.11
C LEU A 203 2.94 10.57 -14.89
N TYR A 204 3.01 10.32 -16.19
CA TYR A 204 4.04 10.91 -17.06
C TYR A 204 3.98 12.45 -17.01
N GLU A 205 2.80 13.03 -17.22
CA GLU A 205 2.61 14.49 -17.18
C GLU A 205 2.95 15.07 -15.80
N ALA A 206 2.58 14.39 -14.72
CA ALA A 206 2.95 14.83 -13.37
C ALA A 206 4.47 14.87 -13.18
N LEU A 207 5.22 13.90 -13.71
CA LEU A 207 6.67 13.78 -13.49
C LEU A 207 7.50 14.63 -14.47
N PHE A 208 7.00 14.83 -15.70
CA PHE A 208 7.74 15.48 -16.79
C PHE A 208 7.10 16.78 -17.30
N GLY A 209 5.91 17.13 -16.81
CA GLY A 209 5.24 18.42 -17.03
C GLY A 209 4.39 18.51 -18.29
N GLN A 210 4.39 17.48 -19.13
CA GLN A 210 3.57 17.40 -20.34
C GLN A 210 3.27 15.94 -20.69
N PRO A 211 2.14 15.63 -21.37
CA PRO A 211 1.85 14.28 -21.87
C PRO A 211 2.92 13.75 -22.82
N PRO A 212 3.10 12.41 -22.92
CA PRO A 212 4.15 11.81 -23.76
C PRO A 212 3.95 12.09 -25.26
N PHE A 213 2.71 12.33 -25.68
CA PHE A 213 2.36 12.66 -27.08
C PHE A 213 1.98 14.12 -27.28
N ALA A 214 2.45 15.04 -26.41
CA ALA A 214 2.30 16.47 -26.65
C ALA A 214 2.79 16.84 -28.06
N SER A 215 1.94 17.52 -28.84
CA SER A 215 2.11 17.78 -30.27
C SER A 215 1.58 19.16 -30.63
N ARG A 216 2.11 19.76 -31.71
CA ARG A 216 1.70 21.07 -32.22
C ARG A 216 0.47 21.00 -33.12
N SER A 217 0.15 19.82 -33.66
CA SER A 217 -1.01 19.59 -34.51
C SER A 217 -1.67 18.24 -34.23
N PHE A 218 -2.95 18.11 -34.62
CA PHE A 218 -3.67 16.84 -34.54
C PHE A 218 -3.03 15.75 -35.41
N SER A 219 -2.49 16.10 -36.58
CA SER A 219 -1.81 15.14 -37.46
C SER A 219 -0.53 14.58 -36.82
N GLU A 220 0.26 15.42 -36.14
CA GLU A 220 1.45 14.97 -35.41
C GLU A 220 1.07 14.09 -34.20
N LEU A 221 -0.01 14.43 -33.49
CA LEU A 221 -0.55 13.59 -32.43
C LEU A 221 -0.98 12.22 -32.96
N GLU A 222 -1.74 12.19 -34.05
CA GLU A 222 -2.19 10.94 -34.67
C GLU A 222 -1.01 10.07 -35.11
N GLU A 223 0.03 10.66 -35.70
CA GLU A 223 1.26 9.95 -36.09
C GLU A 223 1.94 9.29 -34.87
N LYS A 224 2.08 10.02 -33.75
CA LYS A 224 2.66 9.49 -32.51
C LYS A 224 1.82 8.37 -31.90
N ILE A 225 0.49 8.50 -31.96
CA ILE A 225 -0.45 7.46 -31.47
C ILE A 225 -0.33 6.20 -32.33
N ARG A 226 -0.31 6.33 -33.67
CA ARG A 226 -0.21 5.20 -34.61
C ARG A 226 1.17 4.57 -34.69
N SER A 227 2.21 5.24 -34.17
CA SER A 227 3.57 4.70 -34.14
C SER A 227 3.68 3.44 -33.28
N ASN A 228 4.50 2.48 -33.68
CA ASN A 228 4.87 1.32 -32.87
C ASN A 228 6.08 1.59 -31.95
N ARG A 229 6.61 2.82 -31.94
CA ARG A 229 7.76 3.16 -31.08
C ARG A 229 7.35 3.17 -29.61
N VAL A 230 8.12 2.48 -28.79
CA VAL A 230 8.01 2.50 -27.32
C VAL A 230 8.20 3.94 -26.82
N ILE A 231 7.45 4.34 -25.79
CA ILE A 231 7.61 5.65 -25.18
C ILE A 231 8.95 5.69 -24.42
N GLU A 232 9.83 6.59 -24.85
CA GLU A 232 11.09 6.84 -24.17
C GLU A 232 10.89 7.77 -22.98
N LEU A 233 11.27 7.30 -21.78
CA LEU A 233 11.19 8.10 -20.56
C LEU A 233 12.41 9.03 -20.46
N PRO A 234 12.22 10.34 -20.23
CA PRO A 234 13.33 11.26 -20.02
C PRO A 234 14.31 10.79 -18.91
N LEU A 235 15.59 11.11 -19.08
CA LEU A 235 16.64 10.79 -18.10
C LEU A 235 16.51 11.62 -16.82
N ARG A 236 15.90 12.81 -16.92
CA ARG A 236 15.66 13.73 -15.80
C ARG A 236 14.16 14.05 -15.70
N PRO A 237 13.60 14.13 -14.48
CA PRO A 237 14.25 13.83 -13.19
C PRO A 237 14.66 12.35 -13.06
N GLN A 238 15.61 12.07 -12.15
CA GLN A 238 15.90 10.69 -11.79
C GLN A 238 14.71 10.15 -10.98
N LEU A 239 14.19 9.03 -11.44
CA LEU A 239 13.05 8.34 -10.85
C LEU A 239 13.54 7.03 -10.23
N SER A 240 12.86 6.57 -9.19
CA SER A 240 13.10 5.23 -8.63
C SER A 240 12.88 4.14 -9.68
N ARG A 241 13.46 2.95 -9.43
CA ARG A 241 13.30 1.79 -10.31
C ARG A 241 11.83 1.41 -10.45
N ASP A 242 11.09 1.36 -9.34
CA ASP A 242 9.69 0.98 -9.33
C ASP A 242 8.79 2.01 -10.02
N CYS A 243 9.11 3.31 -9.92
CA CYS A 243 8.40 4.34 -10.67
C CYS A 243 8.54 4.14 -12.19
N ARG A 244 9.76 3.84 -12.65
CA ARG A 244 10.05 3.59 -14.07
C ARG A 244 9.43 2.29 -14.55
N ASP A 245 9.41 1.25 -13.71
CA ASP A 245 8.74 -0.02 -14.01
C ASP A 245 7.24 0.19 -14.24
N LEU A 246 6.57 0.79 -13.26
CA LEU A 246 5.14 1.09 -13.34
C LEU A 246 4.80 1.89 -14.59
N LEU A 247 5.54 2.98 -14.83
CA LEU A 247 5.25 3.90 -15.93
C LEU A 247 5.39 3.23 -17.29
N ARG A 248 6.39 2.36 -17.48
CA ARG A 248 6.55 1.59 -18.72
C ARG A 248 5.42 0.59 -18.92
N ARG A 249 5.00 -0.11 -17.85
CA ARG A 249 3.95 -1.14 -17.95
C ARG A 249 2.55 -0.55 -18.12
N LEU A 250 2.29 0.67 -17.64
CA LEU A 250 1.05 1.42 -17.92
C LEU A 250 1.03 1.96 -19.36
N LEU A 251 2.16 2.47 -19.84
CA LEU A 251 2.34 3.03 -21.19
C LEU A 251 2.73 1.98 -22.24
N GLU A 252 2.40 0.71 -21.98
CA GLU A 252 2.49 -0.36 -22.97
C GLU A 252 1.35 -0.20 -23.98
N ARG A 253 1.71 -0.20 -25.27
CA ARG A 253 0.79 0.11 -26.37
C ARG A 253 -0.17 -1.05 -26.62
N ASP A 254 0.34 -2.27 -26.53
CA ASP A 254 -0.51 -3.46 -26.67
C ASP A 254 -1.27 -3.70 -25.36
N PRO A 255 -2.62 -3.61 -25.35
CA PRO A 255 -3.40 -3.85 -24.15
C PRO A 255 -3.20 -5.26 -23.58
N GLY A 256 -2.82 -6.26 -24.40
CA GLY A 256 -2.50 -7.63 -23.98
C GLY A 256 -1.21 -7.73 -23.15
N HIS A 257 -0.26 -6.81 -23.36
CA HIS A 257 1.01 -6.75 -22.62
C HIS A 257 1.00 -5.66 -21.53
N ARG A 258 0.02 -4.75 -21.55
CA ARG A 258 -0.17 -3.72 -20.53
C ARG A 258 -0.44 -4.36 -19.17
N ILE A 259 0.06 -3.71 -18.11
CA ILE A 259 -0.18 -4.15 -16.73
C ILE A 259 -1.67 -4.39 -16.48
N SER A 260 -1.99 -5.48 -15.79
CA SER A 260 -3.37 -5.77 -15.38
C SER A 260 -3.82 -4.82 -14.26
N PHE A 261 -5.13 -4.68 -14.06
CA PHE A 261 -5.66 -3.94 -12.90
C PHE A 261 -5.17 -4.52 -11.57
N GLN A 262 -5.16 -5.85 -11.44
CA GLN A 262 -4.69 -6.55 -10.24
C GLN A 262 -3.23 -6.21 -9.94
N ASP A 263 -2.35 -6.30 -10.95
CA ASP A 263 -0.94 -5.99 -10.78
C ASP A 263 -0.70 -4.50 -10.55
N PHE A 264 -1.50 -3.62 -11.16
CA PHE A 264 -1.42 -2.18 -10.93
C PHE A 264 -1.74 -1.84 -9.47
N PHE A 265 -2.81 -2.40 -8.91
CA PHE A 265 -3.21 -2.18 -7.53
C PHE A 265 -2.21 -2.77 -6.51
N ALA A 266 -1.56 -3.88 -6.88
CA ALA A 266 -0.53 -4.54 -6.07
C ALA A 266 0.89 -4.01 -6.33
N HIS A 267 1.06 -3.05 -7.25
CA HIS A 267 2.39 -2.60 -7.65
C HIS A 267 3.13 -1.93 -6.48
N PRO A 268 4.40 -2.27 -6.20
CA PRO A 268 5.15 -1.74 -5.05
C PRO A 268 5.25 -0.21 -4.99
N TRP A 269 5.26 0.45 -6.15
CA TRP A 269 5.25 1.91 -6.21
C TRP A 269 3.88 2.53 -5.85
N VAL A 270 2.77 1.86 -6.20
CA VAL A 270 1.42 2.36 -5.88
C VAL A 270 1.11 2.10 -4.40
N ASP A 271 1.38 0.88 -3.94
CA ASP A 271 1.33 0.49 -2.54
C ASP A 271 -0.02 0.74 -1.87
N LEU A 272 -1.11 0.20 -2.44
CA LEU A 272 -2.44 0.35 -1.85
C LEU A 272 -2.58 -0.33 -0.48
N GLU A 273 -1.75 -1.33 -0.18
CA GLU A 273 -1.77 -2.04 1.11
C GLU A 273 -1.49 -1.10 2.29
N HIS A 274 -0.50 -0.22 2.15
CA HIS A 274 -0.14 0.75 3.18
C HIS A 274 -0.88 2.09 3.04
N MET A 275 -1.89 2.17 2.15
CA MET A 275 -2.75 3.35 2.07
C MET A 275 -3.54 3.51 3.38
N PRO A 276 -3.55 4.69 4.00
CA PRO A 276 -4.28 4.91 5.26
C PRO A 276 -5.77 4.67 5.10
N SER A 277 -6.29 3.73 5.88
CA SER A 277 -7.71 3.32 5.93
C SER A 277 -8.00 2.73 7.32
N GLY A 278 -9.29 2.54 7.64
CA GLY A 278 -9.66 1.89 8.90
C GLY A 278 -9.06 0.48 9.03
N GLU A 279 -9.01 -0.27 7.93
CA GLU A 279 -8.44 -1.61 7.88
C GLU A 279 -6.92 -1.60 8.04
N SER A 280 -6.21 -0.70 7.34
CA SER A 280 -4.75 -0.64 7.43
C SER A 280 -4.27 -0.20 8.82
N LEU A 281 -5.00 0.71 9.48
CA LEU A 281 -4.74 1.09 10.88
C LEU A 281 -5.04 -0.05 11.86
N ALA A 282 -6.08 -0.84 11.62
CA ALA A 282 -6.36 -2.02 12.43
C ALA A 282 -5.25 -3.08 12.29
N ARG A 283 -4.77 -3.33 11.07
CA ARG A 283 -3.62 -4.22 10.81
C ARG A 283 -2.35 -3.72 11.51
N ALA A 284 -2.05 -2.42 11.41
CA ALA A 284 -0.93 -1.78 12.09
C ALA A 284 -0.99 -1.99 13.61
N THR A 285 -2.18 -1.83 14.19
CA THR A 285 -2.41 -2.02 15.63
C THR A 285 -2.18 -3.47 16.05
N THR A 286 -2.70 -4.43 15.29
CA THR A 286 -2.46 -5.87 15.53
C THR A 286 -0.98 -6.22 15.49
N LEU A 287 -0.24 -5.70 14.51
CA LEU A 287 1.20 -5.92 14.39
C LEU A 287 1.96 -5.37 15.61
N VAL A 288 1.61 -4.18 16.10
CA VAL A 288 2.22 -3.62 17.33
C VAL A 288 1.91 -4.47 18.54
N VAL A 289 0.66 -4.93 18.71
CA VAL A 289 0.29 -5.79 19.85
C VAL A 289 1.14 -7.08 19.86
N GLN A 290 1.35 -7.68 18.68
CA GLN A 290 2.24 -8.83 18.53
C GLN A 290 3.70 -8.48 18.77
N ALA A 291 4.16 -7.31 18.29
CA ALA A 291 5.53 -6.83 18.51
C ALA A 291 5.83 -6.67 20.00
N VAL A 292 4.93 -6.02 20.75
CA VAL A 292 5.04 -5.84 22.21
C VAL A 292 5.05 -7.18 22.93
N LYS A 293 4.25 -8.15 22.50
CA LYS A 293 4.27 -9.51 23.07
C LYS A 293 5.63 -10.17 22.87
N LYS A 294 6.16 -10.17 21.64
CA LYS A 294 7.49 -10.76 21.33
C LYS A 294 8.63 -10.06 22.05
N ASP A 295 8.52 -8.74 22.20
CA ASP A 295 9.48 -7.92 22.94
C ASP A 295 9.53 -8.35 24.42
N ARG A 296 8.37 -8.58 25.05
CA ARG A 296 8.27 -9.09 26.43
C ARG A 296 8.76 -10.53 26.59
N GLU A 297 8.60 -11.36 25.57
CA GLU A 297 9.12 -12.73 25.52
C GLU A 297 10.65 -12.78 25.34
N GLY A 298 11.31 -11.63 25.09
CA GLY A 298 12.76 -11.55 24.87
C GLY A 298 13.19 -11.87 23.44
N ASP A 299 12.24 -12.15 22.52
CA ASP A 299 12.51 -12.38 21.10
C ASP A 299 12.70 -11.04 20.36
N ALA A 300 13.88 -10.44 20.57
CA ALA A 300 14.20 -9.13 20.03
C ALA A 300 14.17 -9.07 18.49
N ALA A 301 14.49 -10.18 17.81
CA ALA A 301 14.52 -10.24 16.36
C ALA A 301 13.10 -10.25 15.76
N ALA A 302 12.20 -11.08 16.31
CA ALA A 302 10.81 -11.09 15.86
C ALA A 302 10.09 -9.79 16.23
N ALA A 303 10.33 -9.26 17.44
CA ALA A 303 9.78 -7.98 17.88
C ALA A 303 10.20 -6.84 16.94
N LEU A 304 11.49 -6.74 16.61
CA LEU A 304 12.01 -5.75 15.67
C LEU A 304 11.32 -5.85 14.30
N SER A 305 11.18 -7.06 13.75
CA SER A 305 10.52 -7.28 12.48
C SER A 305 9.07 -6.79 12.50
N LEU A 306 8.32 -7.11 13.56
CA LEU A 306 6.92 -6.71 13.71
C LEU A 306 6.76 -5.20 13.92
N TYR A 307 7.63 -4.55 14.69
CA TYR A 307 7.62 -3.08 14.83
C TYR A 307 7.88 -2.40 13.49
N CYS A 308 8.87 -2.84 12.71
CA CYS A 308 9.13 -2.30 11.37
C CYS A 308 7.91 -2.46 10.45
N LYS A 309 7.32 -3.66 10.39
CA LYS A 309 6.11 -3.91 9.60
C LYS A 309 4.94 -3.02 10.02
N ALA A 310 4.75 -2.79 11.32
CA ALA A 310 3.69 -1.89 11.79
C ALA A 310 3.95 -0.43 11.38
N LEU A 311 5.21 0.01 11.42
CA LEU A 311 5.61 1.36 11.04
C LEU A 311 5.36 1.65 9.56
N ASP A 312 5.47 0.64 8.69
CA ASP A 312 5.13 0.74 7.26
C ASP A 312 3.68 1.20 7.04
N PHE A 313 2.76 0.90 7.97
CA PHE A 313 1.37 1.38 7.93
C PHE A 313 1.16 2.72 8.65
N PHE A 314 1.82 2.95 9.79
CA PHE A 314 1.59 4.18 10.57
C PHE A 314 2.23 5.42 9.94
N VAL A 315 3.38 5.30 9.28
CA VAL A 315 4.07 6.45 8.67
C VAL A 315 3.26 7.08 7.52
N PRO A 316 2.67 6.32 6.59
CA PRO A 316 1.73 6.86 5.62
C PRO A 316 0.50 7.53 6.27
N ALA A 317 -0.02 6.97 7.38
CA ALA A 317 -1.18 7.52 8.07
C ALA A 317 -0.97 8.95 8.57
N LEU A 318 0.25 9.31 8.97
CA LEU A 318 0.59 10.68 9.35
C LEU A 318 0.41 11.70 8.23
N HIS A 319 0.62 11.29 6.98
CA HIS A 319 0.49 12.18 5.83
C HIS A 319 -0.96 12.42 5.43
N TYR A 320 -1.83 11.45 5.73
CA TYR A 320 -3.24 11.43 5.33
C TYR A 320 -4.20 11.93 6.43
N GLU A 321 -3.82 11.82 7.71
CA GLU A 321 -4.64 12.33 8.81
C GLU A 321 -4.77 13.86 8.74
N VAL A 322 -6.02 14.31 8.67
CA VAL A 322 -6.43 15.71 8.58
C VAL A 322 -6.72 16.31 9.95
N ASP A 323 -7.18 15.49 10.91
CA ASP A 323 -7.44 15.95 12.26
C ASP A 323 -6.12 16.17 13.02
N ALA A 324 -5.91 17.39 13.50
CA ALA A 324 -4.66 17.77 14.14
C ALA A 324 -4.38 16.98 15.43
N GLN A 325 -5.43 16.65 16.21
CA GLN A 325 -5.27 15.92 17.46
C GLN A 325 -4.93 14.45 17.21
N ARG A 326 -5.67 13.79 16.31
CA ARG A 326 -5.38 12.41 15.91
C ARG A 326 -4.00 12.30 15.28
N LYS A 327 -3.62 13.27 14.44
CA LYS A 327 -2.29 13.29 13.82
C LYS A 327 -1.18 13.36 14.86
N GLU A 328 -1.30 14.23 15.87
CA GLU A 328 -0.27 14.32 16.92
C GLU A 328 -0.25 13.05 17.79
N ALA A 329 -1.41 12.43 18.04
CA ALA A 329 -1.48 11.14 18.74
C ALA A 329 -0.79 10.01 17.96
N ILE A 330 -1.04 9.90 16.64
CA ILE A 330 -0.35 8.94 15.77
C ILE A 330 1.15 9.22 15.76
N LYS A 331 1.55 10.50 15.69
CA LYS A 331 2.96 10.90 15.63
C LYS A 331 3.70 10.53 16.92
N ALA A 332 3.10 10.76 18.08
CA ALA A 332 3.64 10.35 19.36
C ALA A 332 3.84 8.82 19.41
N LYS A 333 2.86 8.04 18.93
CA LYS A 333 2.95 6.57 18.86
C LYS A 333 4.03 6.10 17.90
N VAL A 334 4.11 6.68 16.70
CA VAL A 334 5.17 6.39 15.72
C VAL A 334 6.54 6.65 16.33
N GLY A 335 6.73 7.79 17.02
CA GLY A 335 7.98 8.10 17.70
C GLY A 335 8.38 7.05 18.74
N GLN A 336 7.41 6.58 19.55
CA GLN A 336 7.64 5.51 20.52
C GLN A 336 8.08 4.20 19.85
N TYR A 337 7.38 3.78 18.80
CA TYR A 337 7.68 2.52 18.10
C TYR A 337 9.01 2.58 17.33
N VAL A 338 9.36 3.73 16.73
CA VAL A 338 10.66 3.94 16.08
C VAL A 338 11.79 3.83 17.11
N SER A 339 11.69 4.54 18.23
CA SER A 339 12.70 4.48 19.30
C SER A 339 12.92 3.04 19.78
N ARG A 340 11.83 2.30 20.03
CA ARG A 340 11.93 0.92 20.48
C ARG A 340 12.53 0.00 19.41
N ALA A 341 12.19 0.19 18.14
CA ALA A 341 12.78 -0.57 17.05
C ALA A 341 14.30 -0.31 16.92
N GLU A 342 14.77 0.92 17.15
CA GLU A 342 16.20 1.24 17.15
C GLU A 342 16.94 0.56 18.32
N GLU A 343 16.36 0.54 19.52
CA GLU A 343 16.89 -0.20 20.67
C GLU A 343 17.00 -1.71 20.38
N LEU A 344 15.92 -2.32 19.88
CA LEU A 344 15.90 -3.73 19.52
C LEU A 344 16.90 -4.07 18.42
N LYS A 345 17.08 -3.16 17.45
CA LYS A 345 18.10 -3.30 16.41
C LYS A 345 19.51 -3.33 16.98
N ALA A 346 19.81 -2.48 17.97
CA ALA A 346 21.10 -2.51 18.65
C ALA A 346 21.33 -3.84 19.39
N ILE A 347 20.31 -4.36 20.08
CA ILE A 347 20.36 -5.66 20.77
C ILE A 347 20.62 -6.80 19.78
N VAL A 348 19.87 -6.86 18.68
CA VAL A 348 20.02 -7.89 17.64
C VAL A 348 21.40 -7.83 16.98
N SER A 349 21.92 -6.63 16.72
CA SER A 349 23.27 -6.44 16.19
C SER A 349 24.36 -6.92 17.17
N SER A 350 24.23 -6.62 18.46
CA SER A 350 25.15 -7.09 19.49
C SER A 350 25.12 -8.61 19.66
N ASN A 351 23.93 -9.22 19.70
CA ASN A 351 23.78 -10.68 19.79
C ASN A 351 24.42 -11.38 18.58
N ARG A 352 24.24 -10.83 17.37
CA ARG A 352 24.92 -11.35 16.17
C ARG A 352 26.45 -11.20 16.22
N ALA A 353 26.96 -10.14 16.84
CA ALA A 353 28.41 -9.93 16.99
C ALA A 353 29.01 -10.93 17.99
N LEU A 354 28.32 -11.19 19.11
CA LEU A 354 28.69 -12.20 20.11
C LEU A 354 28.72 -13.60 19.48
N LEU A 355 27.66 -14.00 18.78
CA LEU A 355 27.60 -15.29 18.08
C LEU A 355 28.74 -15.48 17.06
N ARG A 356 29.17 -14.42 16.38
CA ARG A 356 30.33 -14.47 15.46
C ARG A 356 31.66 -14.63 16.19
N GLN A 357 31.83 -14.01 17.35
CA GLN A 357 33.03 -14.18 18.17
C GLN A 357 33.11 -15.61 18.74
N GLU A 358 31.98 -16.15 19.20
CA GLU A 358 31.90 -17.54 19.68
C GLU A 358 32.22 -18.55 18.57
N ALA A 359 31.63 -18.38 17.37
CA ALA A 359 31.96 -19.22 16.21
C ALA A 359 33.45 -19.16 15.84
N SER A 360 34.05 -17.96 15.85
CA SER A 360 35.48 -17.79 15.58
C SER A 360 36.38 -18.44 16.64
N ALA A 361 35.96 -18.46 17.91
CA ALA A 361 36.70 -19.11 18.99
C ALA A 361 36.61 -20.65 18.91
N GLN A 362 35.43 -21.18 18.56
CA GLN A 362 35.22 -22.61 18.30
C GLN A 362 36.03 -23.11 17.10
N ASP A 363 36.06 -22.36 16.00
CA ASP A 363 36.82 -22.73 14.80
C ASP A 363 38.33 -22.77 15.09
N LEU A 364 38.84 -21.79 15.82
CA LEU A 364 40.23 -21.77 16.28
C LEU A 364 40.52 -22.95 17.22
N LEU A 365 39.61 -23.28 18.14
CA LEU A 365 39.77 -24.42 19.05
C LEU A 365 39.80 -25.76 18.28
N LYS A 366 38.94 -25.93 17.26
CA LYS A 366 38.94 -27.11 16.37
C LYS A 366 40.25 -27.20 15.57
N GLU A 367 40.77 -26.09 15.07
CA GLU A 367 42.04 -26.07 14.36
C GLU A 367 43.21 -26.47 15.28
N MET A 368 43.25 -25.93 16.50
CA MET A 368 44.24 -26.28 17.53
C MET A 368 44.09 -27.70 18.07
N ALA A 369 42.97 -28.39 17.80
CA ALA A 369 42.68 -29.75 18.25
C ALA A 369 42.99 -30.85 17.21
N ARG A 370 43.52 -30.50 16.04
CA ARG A 370 43.81 -31.47 14.96
C ARG A 370 44.79 -32.58 15.35
N ASP A 371 45.69 -32.30 16.30
CA ASP A 371 46.64 -33.25 16.89
C ASP A 371 46.01 -34.16 17.96
N LYS A 372 44.76 -33.90 18.36
CA LYS A 372 44.03 -34.65 19.41
C LYS A 372 42.68 -35.14 18.90
N PRO A 373 42.61 -36.33 18.28
CA PRO A 373 41.39 -36.86 17.66
C PRO A 373 40.19 -36.92 18.61
N ARG A 374 40.44 -37.23 19.89
CA ARG A 374 39.41 -37.32 20.92
C ARG A 374 38.77 -35.96 21.25
N LEU A 375 39.58 -34.90 21.27
CA LEU A 375 39.09 -33.52 21.47
C LEU A 375 38.29 -33.06 20.26
N LEU A 376 38.79 -33.32 19.05
CA LEU A 376 38.11 -32.94 17.82
C LEU A 376 36.74 -33.63 17.70
N ALA A 377 36.67 -34.94 17.97
CA ALA A 377 35.42 -35.68 17.97
C ALA A 377 34.40 -35.12 18.99
N ALA A 378 34.85 -34.76 20.19
CA ALA A 378 33.98 -34.17 21.21
C ALA A 378 33.42 -32.80 20.78
N LEU A 379 34.24 -31.96 20.10
CA LEU A 379 33.82 -30.67 19.55
C LEU A 379 32.87 -30.81 18.33
N GLU A 380 33.02 -31.87 17.54
CA GLU A 380 32.08 -32.21 16.47
C GLU A 380 30.71 -32.63 17.03
N VAL A 381 30.70 -33.44 18.10
CA VAL A 381 29.46 -33.80 18.82
C VAL A 381 28.80 -32.56 19.44
N ALA A 382 29.58 -31.63 20.02
CA ALA A 382 29.04 -30.34 20.48
C ALA A 382 28.38 -29.55 19.35
N SER A 383 29.01 -29.54 18.17
CA SER A 383 28.47 -28.86 16.98
C SER A 383 27.17 -29.50 16.50
N ALA A 384 27.07 -30.83 16.56
CA ALA A 384 25.84 -31.55 16.26
C ALA A 384 24.73 -31.26 17.28
N ALA A 385 25.07 -31.14 18.57
CA ALA A 385 24.11 -30.76 19.62
C ALA A 385 23.52 -29.36 19.36
N MET A 386 24.36 -28.38 19.04
CA MET A 386 23.93 -27.01 18.70
C MET A 386 23.01 -26.98 17.47
N ALA A 387 23.33 -27.76 16.43
CA ALA A 387 22.47 -27.85 15.24
C ALA A 387 21.11 -28.49 15.55
N LYS A 388 21.07 -29.45 16.49
CA LYS A 388 19.83 -30.10 16.94
C LYS A 388 18.98 -29.20 17.84
N GLU A 389 19.60 -28.32 18.61
CA GLU A 389 18.90 -27.32 19.43
C GLU A 389 18.07 -26.34 18.57
N GLU A 390 18.53 -26.02 17.35
CA GLU A 390 17.78 -25.16 16.42
C GLU A 390 16.58 -25.86 15.75
N GLU A 391 16.51 -27.20 15.81
CA GLU A 391 15.40 -27.98 15.26
C GLU A 391 14.26 -28.12 16.28
N ALA A 392 13.08 -27.60 15.96
CA ALA A 392 11.91 -27.69 16.83
C ALA A 392 11.50 -29.15 17.12
N GLY A 393 11.33 -29.51 18.41
CA GLY A 393 10.88 -30.83 18.84
C GLY A 393 11.99 -31.88 19.02
N ARG A 394 13.27 -31.48 19.01
CA ARG A 394 14.45 -32.34 19.18
C ARG A 394 15.29 -31.96 20.40
N GLU A 395 14.67 -31.31 21.37
CA GLU A 395 15.35 -30.75 22.55
C GLU A 395 15.99 -31.86 23.41
N GLN A 396 15.37 -33.04 23.49
CA GLN A 396 15.92 -34.19 24.22
C GLN A 396 17.14 -34.80 23.52
N ASP A 397 17.08 -34.98 22.21
CA ASP A 397 18.22 -35.47 21.41
C ASP A 397 19.42 -34.52 21.52
N ALA A 398 19.16 -33.20 21.53
CA ALA A 398 20.20 -32.19 21.72
C ALA A 398 20.82 -32.26 23.13
N LEU A 399 20.02 -32.47 24.18
CA LEU A 399 20.50 -32.66 25.55
C LEU A 399 21.42 -33.88 25.70
N ASP A 400 21.06 -35.01 25.09
CA ASP A 400 21.87 -36.24 25.14
C ASP A 400 23.23 -36.03 24.44
N LEU A 401 23.24 -35.31 23.31
CA LEU A 401 24.48 -34.94 22.60
C LEU A 401 25.33 -33.96 23.42
N TYR A 402 24.72 -32.97 24.09
CA TYR A 402 25.42 -32.07 25.00
C TYR A 402 26.07 -32.83 26.16
N GLN A 403 25.35 -33.76 26.80
CA GLN A 403 25.89 -34.57 27.89
C GLN A 403 27.08 -35.44 27.44
N HIS A 404 26.95 -36.09 26.28
CA HIS A 404 28.02 -36.90 25.72
C HIS A 404 29.26 -36.05 25.40
N SER A 405 29.08 -34.92 24.73
CA SER A 405 30.19 -34.01 24.40
C SER A 405 30.86 -33.45 25.66
N LEU A 406 30.08 -32.95 26.62
CA LEU A 406 30.61 -32.38 27.87
C LEU A 406 31.40 -33.41 28.69
N GLY A 407 30.93 -34.67 28.74
CA GLY A 407 31.65 -35.75 29.42
C GLY A 407 33.06 -35.96 28.85
N GLU A 408 33.19 -35.98 27.53
CA GLU A 408 34.48 -36.12 26.86
C GLU A 408 35.36 -34.86 26.98
N LEU A 409 34.77 -33.67 26.83
CA LEU A 409 35.51 -32.40 26.92
C LEU A 409 36.06 -32.15 28.33
N LEU A 410 35.32 -32.50 29.38
CA LEU A 410 35.79 -32.39 30.77
C LEU A 410 36.98 -33.32 31.06
N LEU A 411 36.96 -34.54 30.51
CA LEU A 411 38.09 -35.48 30.62
C LEU A 411 39.34 -34.95 29.89
N VAL A 412 39.17 -34.38 28.69
CA VAL A 412 40.27 -33.78 27.94
C VAL A 412 40.82 -32.54 28.67
N LEU A 413 39.94 -31.69 29.20
CA LEU A 413 40.32 -30.46 29.92
C LEU A 413 41.16 -30.75 31.16
N ALA A 414 40.87 -31.85 31.87
CA ALA A 414 41.64 -32.28 33.05
C ALA A 414 43.10 -32.65 32.71
N GLY A 415 43.34 -33.18 31.49
CA GLY A 415 44.67 -33.58 31.01
C GLY A 415 45.37 -32.54 30.11
N GLU A 416 44.74 -31.40 29.82
CA GLU A 416 45.29 -30.40 28.91
C GLU A 416 46.36 -29.54 29.62
N PRO A 417 47.57 -29.39 29.07
CA PRO A 417 48.60 -28.52 29.64
C PRO A 417 48.15 -27.05 29.62
N PRO A 418 48.64 -26.23 30.57
CA PRO A 418 48.35 -24.80 30.58
C PRO A 418 48.80 -24.14 29.27
N GLY A 419 47.92 -23.34 28.68
CA GLY A 419 48.13 -22.67 27.42
C GLY A 419 46.81 -22.28 26.75
N ARG A 420 46.91 -21.60 25.61
CA ARG A 420 45.76 -21.00 24.92
C ARG A 420 44.66 -22.00 24.54
N ARG A 421 45.02 -23.24 24.17
CA ARG A 421 44.04 -24.30 23.87
C ARG A 421 43.21 -24.67 25.11
N ARG A 422 43.85 -24.72 26.28
CA ARG A 422 43.17 -25.02 27.56
C ARG A 422 42.21 -23.91 27.96
N GLU A 423 42.59 -22.65 27.76
CA GLU A 423 41.72 -21.49 28.03
C GLU A 423 40.49 -21.49 27.13
N LEU A 424 40.67 -21.71 25.83
CA LEU A 424 39.58 -21.84 24.87
C LEU A 424 38.68 -23.04 25.16
N LEU A 425 39.28 -24.20 25.49
CA LEU A 425 38.54 -25.40 25.88
C LEU A 425 37.74 -25.20 27.17
N HIS A 426 38.32 -24.55 28.17
CA HIS A 426 37.62 -24.24 29.42
C HIS A 426 36.42 -23.31 29.17
N THR A 427 36.61 -22.27 28.35
CA THR A 427 35.54 -21.35 27.96
C THR A 427 34.43 -22.08 27.20
N GLU A 428 34.80 -22.94 26.25
CA GLU A 428 33.86 -23.75 25.47
C GLU A 428 33.04 -24.69 26.36
N VAL A 429 33.69 -25.38 27.32
CA VAL A 429 33.00 -26.24 28.29
C VAL A 429 31.99 -25.44 29.12
N GLN A 430 32.36 -24.25 29.60
CA GLN A 430 31.44 -23.40 30.36
C GLN A 430 30.22 -22.97 29.51
N ASN A 431 30.45 -22.60 28.25
CA ASN A 431 29.37 -22.23 27.32
C ASN A 431 28.43 -23.40 27.05
N LEU A 432 28.96 -24.59 26.77
CA LEU A 432 28.17 -25.79 26.53
C LEU A 432 27.37 -26.23 27.76
N MET A 433 27.95 -26.09 28.97
CA MET A 433 27.23 -26.36 30.22
C MET A 433 26.04 -25.39 30.41
N ALA A 434 26.25 -24.10 30.19
CA ALA A 434 25.20 -23.10 30.30
C ALA A 434 24.05 -23.35 29.31
N ARG A 435 24.38 -23.72 28.06
CA ARG A 435 23.39 -24.08 27.03
C ARG A 435 22.60 -25.33 27.41
N ALA A 436 23.27 -26.39 27.86
CA ALA A 436 22.62 -27.62 28.29
C ALA A 436 21.68 -27.39 29.49
N GLU A 437 22.08 -26.55 30.44
CA GLU A 437 21.27 -26.23 31.62
C GLU A 437 20.03 -25.40 31.26
N TYR A 438 20.19 -24.41 30.37
CA TYR A 438 19.07 -23.64 29.83
C TYR A 438 18.08 -24.51 29.03
N LEU A 439 18.58 -25.40 28.17
CA LEU A 439 17.73 -26.31 27.40
C LEU A 439 16.96 -27.28 28.31
N LYS A 440 17.60 -27.76 29.39
CA LYS A 440 16.98 -28.61 30.41
C LYS A 440 15.84 -27.89 31.13
N GLU A 441 16.00 -26.60 31.45
CA GLU A 441 14.93 -25.79 32.04
C GLU A 441 13.75 -25.63 31.07
N GLN A 442 14.00 -25.40 29.79
CA GLN A 442 12.94 -25.30 28.78
C GLN A 442 12.14 -26.59 28.63
N VAL A 443 12.82 -27.74 28.55
CA VAL A 443 12.15 -29.06 28.47
C VAL A 443 11.27 -29.27 29.70
N LYS A 444 11.79 -28.99 30.90
CA LYS A 444 11.04 -29.13 32.16
C LYS A 444 9.82 -28.20 32.22
N MET A 445 9.93 -26.97 31.75
CA MET A 445 8.82 -26.01 31.69
C MET A 445 7.74 -26.46 30.70
N ARG A 446 8.14 -27.07 29.58
CA ARG A 446 7.21 -27.60 28.56
C ARG A 446 6.49 -28.86 29.05
N GLU A 447 7.20 -29.74 29.74
CA GLU A 447 6.60 -30.93 30.38
C GLU A 447 5.60 -30.52 31.47
N SER A 448 5.93 -29.53 32.30
CA SER A 448 5.01 -29.05 33.34
C SER A 448 3.83 -28.23 32.78
N HIS A 449 3.99 -27.53 31.66
CA HIS A 449 2.85 -26.95 30.91
C HIS A 449 1.98 -28.03 30.26
N TRP A 450 2.57 -29.10 29.72
CA TRP A 450 1.83 -30.23 29.15
C TRP A 450 1.04 -30.99 30.23
N GLU A 451 1.62 -31.20 31.41
CA GLU A 451 0.94 -31.79 32.57
C GLU A 451 -0.20 -30.89 33.07
N ALA A 452 -0.01 -29.57 33.11
CA ALA A 452 -1.07 -28.63 33.48
C ALA A 452 -2.21 -28.58 32.43
N ASP A 453 -1.89 -28.56 31.14
CA ASP A 453 -2.87 -28.57 30.04
C ASP A 453 -3.61 -29.91 29.91
N THR A 454 -3.00 -31.03 30.32
CA THR A 454 -3.66 -32.35 30.37
C THR A 454 -4.57 -32.48 31.57
N LEU A 455 -4.18 -31.96 32.74
CA LEU A 455 -5.04 -31.86 33.93
C LEU A 455 -6.25 -30.94 33.71
N ASP A 456 -6.10 -29.80 33.02
CA ASP A 456 -7.21 -28.92 32.66
C ASP A 456 -8.14 -29.56 31.61
N LYS A 457 -7.60 -30.35 30.66
CA LYS A 457 -8.41 -31.09 29.67
C LYS A 457 -9.17 -32.27 30.29
N GLU A 458 -8.58 -32.99 31.24
CA GLU A 458 -9.27 -34.05 31.99
C GLU A 458 -10.35 -33.46 32.91
N GLY A 459 -10.08 -32.34 33.58
CA GLY A 459 -11.09 -31.61 34.38
C GLY A 459 -12.25 -31.06 33.54
N LEU A 460 -11.97 -30.57 32.33
CA LEU A 460 -13.00 -30.16 31.36
C LEU A 460 -13.80 -31.36 30.81
N LEU A 461 -13.16 -32.52 30.58
CA LEU A 461 -13.82 -33.74 30.13
C LEU A 461 -14.72 -34.37 31.20
N GLU A 462 -14.34 -34.30 32.48
CA GLU A 462 -15.20 -34.70 33.61
C GLU A 462 -16.36 -33.73 33.84
N SER A 463 -16.13 -32.41 33.71
CA SER A 463 -17.19 -31.39 33.80
C SER A 463 -18.21 -31.48 32.66
N VAL A 464 -17.78 -31.87 31.46
CA VAL A 464 -18.69 -32.09 30.31
C VAL A 464 -19.46 -33.41 30.43
N ARG A 465 -18.90 -34.44 31.09
CA ARG A 465 -19.62 -35.70 31.36
C ARG A 465 -20.67 -35.56 32.47
N SER A 466 -20.43 -34.76 33.50
CA SER A 466 -21.42 -34.53 34.57
C SER A 466 -22.57 -33.61 34.14
N SER A 467 -22.35 -32.74 33.14
CA SER A 467 -23.36 -31.82 32.61
C SER A 467 -24.34 -32.46 31.61
N CYS A 468 -24.08 -33.70 31.16
CA CYS A 468 -24.92 -34.44 30.20
C CYS A 468 -25.83 -35.50 30.83
N THR A 469 -25.96 -35.58 32.16
CA THR A 469 -26.76 -36.62 32.84
C THR A 469 -27.76 -36.14 33.90
N LEU A 470 -28.23 -34.90 33.85
CA LEU A 470 -29.35 -34.46 34.69
C LEU A 470 -30.39 -33.67 33.86
N GLN A 471 -31.49 -34.37 33.58
CA GLN A 471 -32.87 -33.97 33.19
C GLN A 471 -33.08 -32.96 32.06
#